data_AF-A0A9D6XPK5-F1
#
_entry.id   AF-A0A9D6XPK5-F1
#
_cell.length_a   1.000
_cell.length_b   1.000
_cell.length_c   1.000
_cell.angle_alpha   90.00
_cell.angle_beta   90.00
_cell.angle_gamma   90.00
#
_symmetry.space_group_name_H-M   'P 1'
#
loop_
_entity.id
_entity.type
_entity.pdbx_description
1 polymer ?
#
loop_
_entity_poly.entity_id
_entity_poly.type
_entity_poly.pdbx_seq_one_letter_code
_entity_poly.pdbx_strand_id
1 'polypeptide(L)'
;MVGILNTRAAFATAASLLVFVALTTFARGVETPDVKITEVVSAPLSGEKEWVELYNASDVAVDLTGWKLTDLTDPQGTPAEQDLLALSGAIEPGTYLVFEVGATKLNNSGDSVGLYSGETEVSRVTFGPVASPYTPNARNPKEGMGASYFAEFGKWIVTNATPASANTLPAWWQ
;
A
#
# COMPACT_ATOMS: atom_id res chain seq x y z
N MET A 1 7.31 -57.96 -73.83
CA MET A 1 8.70 -57.45 -73.75
C MET A 1 8.63 -55.93 -73.69
N VAL A 2 9.18 -55.33 -72.62
CA VAL A 2 9.66 -53.94 -72.48
C VAL A 2 8.59 -52.83 -72.60
N GLY A 3 8.48 -51.82 -71.73
CA GLY A 3 9.25 -51.38 -70.58
C GLY A 3 8.63 -50.07 -70.05
N ILE A 4 8.74 -49.86 -68.74
CA ILE A 4 8.23 -48.70 -67.99
C ILE A 4 9.08 -47.45 -68.29
N LEU A 5 8.46 -46.26 -68.37
CA LEU A 5 9.07 -45.03 -67.84
C LEU A 5 8.02 -44.01 -67.37
N ASN A 6 8.06 -43.77 -66.06
CA ASN A 6 7.44 -42.67 -65.34
C ASN A 6 8.01 -41.32 -65.77
N THR A 7 7.21 -40.24 -65.74
CA THR A 7 7.69 -38.94 -65.22
C THR A 7 6.55 -38.00 -64.80
N ARG A 8 6.22 -38.11 -63.52
CA ARG A 8 5.91 -37.06 -62.52
C ARG A 8 5.10 -35.81 -62.96
N ALA A 9 3.84 -35.78 -62.54
CA ALA A 9 3.13 -34.53 -62.25
C ALA A 9 3.76 -33.87 -61.01
N ALA A 10 4.23 -32.63 -61.17
CA ALA A 10 4.67 -31.80 -60.04
C ALA A 10 3.42 -31.22 -59.34
N PHE A 11 3.14 -31.70 -58.14
CA PHE A 11 2.20 -31.02 -57.23
C PHE A 11 2.94 -29.88 -56.55
N ALA A 12 2.51 -28.65 -56.81
CA ALA A 12 2.92 -27.48 -56.02
C ALA A 12 2.29 -27.60 -54.62
N THR A 13 3.12 -27.72 -53.60
CA THR A 13 2.67 -27.58 -52.20
C THR A 13 2.41 -26.10 -51.92
N ALA A 14 1.16 -25.72 -51.71
CA ALA A 14 0.83 -24.44 -51.12
C ALA A 14 1.27 -24.47 -49.64
N ALA A 15 2.22 -23.60 -49.27
CA ALA A 15 2.52 -23.34 -47.87
C ALA A 15 1.38 -22.47 -47.30
N SER A 16 0.48 -23.07 -46.52
CA SER A 16 -0.49 -22.31 -45.72
C SER A 16 0.27 -21.52 -44.66
N LEU A 17 0.28 -20.20 -44.80
CA LEU A 17 0.71 -19.29 -43.76
C LEU A 17 -0.35 -19.29 -42.65
N LEU A 18 -0.13 -20.05 -41.59
CA LEU A 18 -0.87 -19.90 -40.34
C LEU A 18 -0.44 -18.57 -39.71
N VAL A 19 -1.20 -17.51 -39.96
CA VAL A 19 -1.13 -16.29 -39.16
C VAL A 19 -1.76 -16.61 -37.81
N PHE A 20 -0.94 -16.97 -36.83
CA PHE A 20 -1.35 -16.96 -35.43
C PHE A 20 -1.52 -15.50 -35.01
N VAL A 21 -2.73 -14.96 -35.13
CA VAL A 21 -3.10 -13.78 -34.34
C VAL A 21 -3.25 -14.27 -32.91
N ALA A 22 -2.17 -14.19 -32.14
CA ALA A 22 -2.27 -14.26 -30.69
C ALA A 22 -3.09 -13.03 -30.26
N LEU A 23 -4.39 -13.21 -30.07
CA LEU A 23 -5.18 -12.27 -29.28
C LEU A 23 -4.62 -12.33 -27.87
N THR A 24 -3.66 -11.47 -27.56
CA THR A 24 -3.30 -11.18 -26.18
C THR A 24 -4.47 -10.43 -25.57
N THR A 25 -5.44 -11.18 -25.06
CA THR A 25 -6.38 -10.67 -24.08
C THR A 25 -5.54 -10.29 -22.86
N PHE A 26 -5.21 -9.01 -22.71
CA PHE A 26 -4.94 -8.47 -21.40
C PHE A 26 -6.26 -8.58 -20.66
N ALA A 27 -6.40 -9.61 -19.82
CA ALA A 27 -7.31 -9.48 -18.70
C ALA A 27 -6.84 -8.21 -17.98
N ARG A 28 -7.57 -7.09 -18.16
CA ARG A 28 -7.48 -5.99 -17.21
C ARG A 28 -8.01 -6.58 -15.91
N GLY A 29 -7.11 -7.22 -15.16
CA GLY A 29 -7.33 -7.36 -13.73
C GLY A 29 -7.70 -5.96 -13.26
N VAL A 30 -8.82 -5.84 -12.57
CA VAL A 30 -9.00 -4.67 -11.71
C VAL A 30 -7.86 -4.80 -10.72
N GLU A 31 -6.74 -4.13 -10.98
CA GLU A 31 -5.69 -3.98 -9.99
C GLU A 31 -6.38 -3.34 -8.79
N THR A 32 -6.53 -4.12 -7.72
CA THR A 32 -7.00 -3.58 -6.46
C THR A 32 -6.01 -2.50 -6.05
N PRO A 33 -6.45 -1.25 -5.84
CA PRO A 33 -5.56 -0.18 -5.39
C PRO A 33 -4.67 -0.64 -4.23
N ASP A 34 -3.35 -0.63 -4.42
CA ASP A 34 -2.38 -1.00 -3.36
C ASP A 34 -1.92 0.26 -2.63
N VAL A 35 -2.76 0.78 -1.73
CA VAL A 35 -2.44 1.95 -0.90
C VAL A 35 -2.11 1.47 0.51
N LYS A 36 -0.98 1.93 1.07
CA LYS A 36 -0.48 1.49 2.39
C LYS A 36 -0.26 2.66 3.30
N ILE A 37 -0.51 2.48 4.59
CA ILE A 37 0.05 3.36 5.61
C ILE A 37 1.56 3.08 5.68
N THR A 38 2.38 4.11 5.50
CA THR A 38 3.86 3.98 5.53
C THR A 38 4.49 4.62 6.75
N GLU A 39 3.85 5.63 7.34
CA GLU A 39 4.39 6.28 8.51
C GLU A 39 3.29 6.89 9.38
N VAL A 40 3.47 6.80 10.70
CA VAL A 40 2.58 7.43 11.68
C VAL A 40 3.40 8.21 12.69
N VAL A 41 3.07 9.49 12.86
CA VAL A 41 3.61 10.36 13.90
C VAL A 41 2.49 10.70 14.87
N SER A 42 2.50 10.05 16.04
CA SER A 42 1.56 10.33 17.13
C SER A 42 2.09 11.36 18.13
N ALA A 43 3.42 11.51 18.22
CA ALA A 43 4.10 12.44 19.12
C ALA A 43 4.94 13.41 18.30
N PRO A 44 4.35 14.38 17.58
CA PRO A 44 5.12 15.35 16.80
C PRO A 44 5.88 16.33 17.74
N LEU A 45 6.77 17.15 17.18
CA LEU A 45 7.41 18.21 17.97
C LEU A 45 6.39 19.25 18.44
N SER A 46 6.74 19.99 19.49
CA SER A 46 5.86 21.03 20.03
C SER A 46 5.43 22.05 18.95
N GLY A 47 4.12 22.21 18.77
CA GLY A 47 3.53 23.12 17.80
C GLY A 47 3.20 22.48 16.44
N GLU A 48 3.59 21.23 16.23
CA GLU A 48 3.22 20.44 15.05
C GLU A 48 1.97 19.58 15.32
N LYS A 49 1.45 18.96 14.25
CA LYS A 49 0.30 18.06 14.31
C LYS A 49 0.75 16.62 14.09
N GLU A 50 -0.02 15.71 14.65
CA GLU A 50 0.03 14.30 14.34
C GLU A 50 -0.42 14.08 12.91
N TRP A 51 0.14 13.05 12.29
CA TRP A 51 -0.18 12.73 10.91
C TRP A 51 0.05 11.26 10.59
N VAL A 52 -0.59 10.87 9.50
CA VAL A 52 -0.50 9.55 8.88
C VAL A 52 -0.09 9.74 7.44
N GLU A 53 0.89 8.98 6.98
CA GLU A 53 1.34 8.99 5.59
C GLU A 53 0.86 7.74 4.86
N LEU A 54 0.36 7.96 3.64
CA LEU A 54 -0.01 6.92 2.71
C LEU A 54 0.97 6.87 1.53
N TYR A 55 1.19 5.66 1.01
CA TYR A 55 1.92 5.42 -0.24
C TYR A 55 1.06 4.62 -1.22
N ASN A 56 1.04 5.04 -2.48
CA ASN A 56 0.42 4.29 -3.55
C ASN A 56 1.44 3.41 -4.26
N ALA A 57 1.37 2.10 -4.01
CA ALA A 57 2.23 1.10 -4.61
C ALA A 57 1.71 0.53 -5.94
N SER A 58 0.50 0.94 -6.38
CA SER A 58 -0.05 0.55 -7.67
C SER A 58 0.52 1.38 -8.82
N ASP A 59 0.26 0.96 -10.06
CA ASP A 59 0.70 1.65 -11.28
C ASP A 59 -0.32 2.68 -11.81
N VAL A 60 -1.41 2.91 -11.07
CA VAL A 60 -2.49 3.86 -11.39
C VAL A 60 -2.76 4.83 -10.25
N ALA A 61 -3.23 6.03 -10.59
CA ALA A 61 -3.68 7.00 -9.60
C ALA A 61 -4.91 6.45 -8.85
N VAL A 62 -4.96 6.66 -7.53
CA VAL A 62 -6.06 6.17 -6.68
C VAL A 62 -6.83 7.36 -6.13
N ASP A 63 -8.12 7.43 -6.41
CA ASP A 63 -9.04 8.39 -5.80
C ASP A 63 -9.40 7.93 -4.38
N LEU A 64 -9.08 8.78 -3.40
CA LEU A 64 -9.30 8.56 -1.97
C LEU A 64 -10.64 9.14 -1.51
N THR A 65 -11.47 9.66 -2.40
CA THR A 65 -12.79 10.21 -2.06
C THR A 65 -13.66 9.13 -1.41
N GLY A 66 -14.09 9.37 -0.17
CA GLY A 66 -14.89 8.43 0.60
C GLY A 66 -14.07 7.37 1.34
N TRP A 67 -12.74 7.41 1.23
CA TRP A 67 -11.86 6.67 2.13
C TRP A 67 -11.79 7.36 3.48
N LYS A 68 -11.32 6.64 4.50
CA LYS A 68 -11.17 7.18 5.85
C LYS A 68 -9.99 6.58 6.59
N LEU A 69 -9.43 7.37 7.50
CA LEU A 69 -8.58 6.89 8.58
C LEU A 69 -9.43 6.65 9.83
N THR A 70 -9.05 5.65 10.63
CA THR A 70 -9.65 5.33 11.93
C THR A 70 -8.58 5.29 13.02
N ASP A 71 -9.00 5.40 14.28
CA ASP A 71 -8.18 5.17 15.48
C ASP A 71 -8.97 4.42 16.57
N LEU A 72 -8.32 4.11 17.70
CA LEU A 72 -8.98 3.50 18.86
C LEU A 72 -9.26 4.53 19.96
N THR A 73 -10.46 4.48 20.51
CA THR A 73 -10.86 5.35 21.66
C THR A 73 -10.16 5.00 22.97
N ASP A 74 -10.09 3.71 23.32
CA ASP A 74 -9.45 3.18 24.53
C ASP A 74 -8.57 1.97 24.18
N PRO A 75 -7.38 2.20 23.59
CA PRO A 75 -6.55 1.14 23.04
C PRO A 75 -6.10 0.11 24.09
N GLN A 76 -5.99 0.47 25.37
CA GLN A 76 -5.46 -0.42 26.42
C GLN A 76 -6.55 -1.05 27.31
N GLY A 77 -7.76 -0.50 27.34
CA GLY A 77 -8.89 -1.07 28.05
C GLY A 77 -9.84 -1.82 27.12
N THR A 78 -10.88 -1.14 26.65
CA THR A 78 -11.88 -1.70 25.72
C THR A 78 -11.75 -1.02 24.35
N PRO A 79 -10.88 -1.50 23.47
CA PRO A 79 -10.59 -0.83 22.21
C PRO A 79 -11.82 -0.86 21.30
N ALA A 80 -12.30 0.32 20.95
CA ALA A 80 -13.36 0.52 19.97
C ALA A 80 -12.84 1.47 18.88
N GLU A 81 -12.98 1.02 17.64
CA GLU A 81 -12.58 1.76 16.46
C GLU A 81 -13.56 2.90 16.19
N GLN A 82 -13.03 4.05 15.81
CA GLN A 82 -13.79 5.24 15.45
C GLN A 82 -13.22 5.91 14.19
N ASP A 83 -14.05 6.65 13.48
CA ASP A 83 -13.62 7.44 12.33
C ASP A 83 -12.77 8.62 12.81
N LEU A 84 -11.54 8.71 12.28
CA LEU A 84 -10.57 9.75 12.61
C LEU A 84 -10.60 10.90 11.59
N LEU A 85 -10.51 10.56 10.30
CA LEU A 85 -10.44 11.55 9.22
C LEU A 85 -11.05 10.99 7.93
N ALA A 86 -11.99 11.72 7.33
CA ALA A 86 -12.45 11.44 5.98
C ALA A 86 -11.43 11.96 4.95
N LEU A 87 -11.10 11.13 3.96
CA LEU A 87 -10.12 11.45 2.92
C LEU A 87 -10.81 11.87 1.62
N SER A 88 -10.08 12.65 0.82
CA SER A 88 -10.48 13.05 -0.53
C SER A 88 -9.27 13.43 -1.36
N GLY A 89 -9.45 13.55 -2.67
CA GLY A 89 -8.36 13.78 -3.62
C GLY A 89 -7.78 12.48 -4.15
N ALA A 90 -6.65 12.55 -4.85
CA ALA A 90 -6.00 11.39 -5.45
C ALA A 90 -4.53 11.29 -5.04
N ILE A 91 -4.03 10.06 -4.98
CA ILE A 91 -2.61 9.76 -4.79
C ILE A 91 -2.06 9.14 -6.09
N GLU A 92 -1.04 9.78 -6.66
CA GLU A 92 -0.42 9.33 -7.92
C GLU A 92 0.43 8.07 -7.70
N PRO A 93 0.66 7.25 -8.74
CA PRO A 93 1.51 6.05 -8.65
C PRO A 93 2.88 6.37 -8.07
N GLY A 94 3.33 5.57 -7.11
CA GLY A 94 4.67 5.71 -6.53
C GLY A 94 4.88 7.00 -5.72
N THR A 95 3.80 7.68 -5.31
CA THR A 95 3.88 8.90 -4.50
C THR A 95 3.38 8.68 -3.07
N TYR A 96 3.74 9.63 -2.21
CA TYR A 96 3.38 9.68 -0.80
C TYR A 96 2.45 10.86 -0.54
N LEU A 97 1.51 10.70 0.38
CA LEU A 97 0.61 11.77 0.80
C LEU A 97 0.44 11.76 2.32
N VAL A 98 0.65 12.93 2.93
CA VAL A 98 0.54 13.13 4.38
C VAL A 98 -0.83 13.71 4.72
N PHE A 99 -1.47 13.11 5.71
CA PHE A 99 -2.73 13.57 6.29
C PHE A 99 -2.52 13.99 7.73
N GLU A 100 -2.63 15.29 8.00
CA GLU A 100 -2.67 15.82 9.36
C GLU A 100 -3.99 15.43 10.03
N VAL A 101 -3.92 14.78 11.19
CA VAL A 101 -5.10 14.28 11.91
C VAL A 101 -5.46 15.13 13.13
N GLY A 102 -4.57 16.02 13.58
CA GLY A 102 -4.78 16.92 14.72
C GLY A 102 -3.58 16.89 15.67
N ALA A 103 -3.64 17.55 16.83
CA ALA A 103 -2.50 17.59 17.77
C ALA A 103 -2.61 16.59 18.93
N THR A 104 -3.74 15.87 19.05
CA THR A 104 -4.08 15.02 20.20
C THR A 104 -5.14 13.97 19.84
N LYS A 105 -5.09 13.43 18.63
CA LYS A 105 -6.03 12.41 18.17
C LYS A 105 -5.48 11.01 18.37
N LEU A 106 -4.20 10.80 18.06
CA LEU A 106 -3.54 9.51 18.20
C LEU A 106 -3.02 9.30 19.62
N ASN A 107 -3.12 8.07 20.09
CA ASN A 107 -2.74 7.69 21.45
C ASN A 107 -1.26 7.35 21.54
N ASN A 108 -0.46 8.27 22.11
CA ASN A 108 1.00 8.12 22.22
C ASN A 108 1.51 6.88 22.98
N SER A 109 0.69 6.33 23.87
CA SER A 109 1.05 5.12 24.62
C SER A 109 0.79 3.84 23.83
N GLY A 110 0.00 3.90 22.76
CA GLY A 110 -0.30 2.81 21.85
C GLY A 110 -1.66 3.02 21.19
N ASP A 111 -1.79 2.68 19.91
CA ASP A 111 -2.99 2.90 19.09
C ASP A 111 -3.06 1.91 17.92
N SER A 112 -4.20 1.88 17.22
CA SER A 112 -4.35 1.21 15.93
C SER A 112 -4.96 2.17 14.91
N VAL A 113 -4.18 2.50 13.88
CA VAL A 113 -4.64 3.32 12.76
C VAL A 113 -5.02 2.41 11.60
N GLY A 114 -6.30 2.46 11.23
CA GLY A 114 -6.84 1.78 10.05
C GLY A 114 -7.02 2.73 8.87
N LEU A 115 -6.82 2.24 7.66
CA LEU A 115 -7.17 2.89 6.40
C LEU A 115 -8.28 2.08 5.73
N TYR A 116 -9.38 2.73 5.40
CA TYR A 116 -10.56 2.10 4.83
C TYR A 116 -10.97 2.75 3.51
N SER A 117 -11.38 1.92 2.55
CA SER A 117 -12.10 2.31 1.35
C SER A 117 -13.57 1.91 1.51
N GLY A 118 -14.43 2.85 1.88
CA GLY A 118 -15.76 2.52 2.37
C GLY A 118 -15.67 1.71 3.67
N GLU A 119 -16.18 0.47 3.66
CA GLU A 119 -16.13 -0.45 4.81
C GLU A 119 -15.01 -1.51 4.71
N THR A 120 -14.22 -1.50 3.62
CA THR A 120 -13.12 -2.45 3.44
C THR A 120 -11.84 -1.89 4.03
N GLU A 121 -11.25 -2.61 4.99
CA GLU A 121 -9.91 -2.31 5.51
C GLU A 121 -8.87 -2.56 4.42
N VAL A 122 -8.09 -1.54 4.11
CA VAL A 122 -7.02 -1.55 3.09
C VAL A 122 -5.66 -1.71 3.76
N SER A 123 -5.43 -1.03 4.87
CA SER A 123 -4.15 -1.06 5.59
C SER A 123 -4.36 -0.80 7.08
N ARG A 124 -3.49 -1.34 7.92
CA ARG A 124 -3.51 -1.09 9.37
C ARG A 124 -2.12 -1.11 9.96
N VAL A 125 -1.89 -0.20 10.89
CA VAL A 125 -0.74 -0.23 11.80
C VAL A 125 -1.24 -0.15 13.23
N THR A 126 -0.69 -1.03 14.07
CA THR A 126 -0.97 -1.02 15.51
C THR A 126 0.37 -0.84 16.22
N PHE A 127 0.54 0.28 16.91
CA PHE A 127 1.77 0.59 17.63
C PHE A 127 1.54 0.56 19.13
N GLY A 128 2.55 0.09 19.87
CA GLY A 128 2.49 0.06 21.34
C GLY A 128 1.61 -1.02 21.93
N PRO A 129 1.47 -1.05 23.26
CA PRO A 129 0.51 -1.92 23.93
C PRO A 129 -0.92 -1.54 23.54
N VAL A 130 -1.63 -2.48 22.92
CA VAL A 130 -3.06 -2.39 22.59
C VAL A 130 -3.72 -3.71 23.01
N ALA A 131 -4.92 -3.63 23.58
CA ALA A 131 -5.70 -4.78 24.01
C ALA A 131 -6.26 -5.56 22.81
N SER A 132 -6.57 -6.84 23.05
CA SER A 132 -7.22 -7.72 22.08
C SER A 132 -8.53 -7.12 21.54
N PRO A 133 -8.88 -7.31 20.25
CA PRO A 133 -8.27 -8.23 19.28
C PRO A 133 -7.09 -7.66 18.47
N TYR A 134 -6.66 -6.42 18.74
CA TYR A 134 -5.59 -5.78 17.98
C TYR A 134 -4.23 -6.36 18.36
N THR A 135 -3.41 -6.65 17.34
CA THR A 135 -2.05 -7.15 17.54
C THR A 135 -1.05 -6.07 17.14
N PRO A 136 -0.26 -5.55 18.08
CA PRO A 136 0.79 -4.57 17.78
C PRO A 136 1.84 -5.12 16.80
N ASN A 137 2.11 -4.38 15.74
CA ASN A 137 3.13 -4.67 14.72
C ASN A 137 4.20 -3.57 14.61
N ALA A 138 4.04 -2.46 15.35
CA ALA A 138 4.97 -1.35 15.42
C ALA A 138 5.30 -0.98 16.87
N ARG A 139 6.44 -0.31 17.08
CA ARG A 139 6.76 0.32 18.36
C ARG A 139 6.16 1.72 18.41
N ASN A 140 5.89 2.23 19.61
CA ASN A 140 5.46 3.62 19.80
C ASN A 140 6.45 4.58 19.14
N PRO A 141 5.97 5.50 18.29
CA PRO A 141 6.75 6.65 17.87
C PRO A 141 7.21 7.43 19.11
N LYS A 142 8.44 7.93 19.08
CA LYS A 142 8.94 8.88 20.09
C LYS A 142 8.61 10.31 19.64
N GLU A 143 8.78 11.28 20.53
CA GLU A 143 8.65 12.69 20.19
C GLU A 143 9.51 13.05 18.95
N GLY A 144 8.89 13.64 17.94
CA GLY A 144 9.49 14.00 16.65
C GLY A 144 9.85 12.83 15.73
N MET A 145 9.46 11.60 16.06
CA MET A 145 9.76 10.39 15.29
C MET A 145 8.48 9.75 14.74
N GLY A 146 8.64 8.97 13.67
CA GLY A 146 7.58 8.14 13.11
C GLY A 146 7.73 6.68 13.49
N ALA A 147 6.61 5.96 13.58
CA ALA A 147 6.59 4.53 13.32
C ALA A 147 6.56 4.37 11.80
N SER A 148 7.66 3.89 11.23
CA SER A 148 7.93 3.95 9.79
C SER A 148 8.03 2.52 9.21
N TYR A 149 7.28 2.22 8.16
CA TYR A 149 7.24 0.91 7.51
C TYR A 149 8.34 0.77 6.46
N PHE A 150 9.09 -0.33 6.54
CA PHE A 150 10.12 -0.71 5.56
C PHE A 150 9.68 -1.96 4.83
N ALA A 151 9.18 -1.79 3.60
CA ALA A 151 8.69 -2.89 2.76
C ALA A 151 9.77 -3.92 2.45
N GLU A 152 11.02 -3.49 2.32
CA GLU A 152 12.20 -4.35 2.10
C GLU A 152 12.42 -5.37 3.24
N PHE A 153 12.00 -5.04 4.47
CA PHE A 153 12.12 -5.92 5.64
C PHE A 153 10.77 -6.48 6.10
N GLY A 154 9.67 -5.97 5.55
CA GLY A 154 8.32 -6.24 6.05
C GLY A 154 8.14 -5.83 7.51
N LYS A 155 8.80 -4.76 7.97
CA LYS A 155 8.84 -4.38 9.39
C LYS A 155 8.64 -2.89 9.61
N TRP A 156 8.03 -2.57 10.75
CA TRP A 156 7.97 -1.22 11.29
C TRP A 156 9.18 -0.94 12.17
N ILE A 157 9.80 0.22 11.96
CA ILE A 157 10.96 0.71 12.70
C ILE A 157 10.68 2.14 13.10
N VAL A 158 11.09 2.54 14.31
CA VAL A 158 10.97 3.95 14.74
C VAL A 158 12.15 4.73 14.16
N THR A 159 11.86 5.69 13.29
CA THR A 159 12.87 6.50 12.59
C THR A 159 12.53 7.99 12.64
N ASN A 160 13.43 8.85 12.15
CA ASN A 160 13.08 10.24 11.96
C ASN A 160 11.94 10.32 10.95
N ALA A 161 10.96 11.16 11.24
CA ALA A 161 9.84 11.42 10.35
C ALA A 161 10.30 11.83 8.94
N THR A 162 9.69 11.24 7.91
CA THR A 162 10.01 11.46 6.49
C THR A 162 8.78 11.91 5.69
N PRO A 163 8.17 13.05 6.03
CA PRO A 163 6.90 13.45 5.44
C PRO A 163 6.97 13.59 3.91
N ALA A 164 5.99 12.99 3.24
CA ALA A 164 5.83 12.94 1.80
C ALA A 164 7.02 12.30 1.06
N SER A 165 7.69 11.32 1.68
CA SER A 165 8.87 10.68 1.11
C SER A 165 9.09 9.26 1.63
N ALA A 166 9.94 8.50 0.95
CA ALA A 166 10.30 7.17 1.41
C ALA A 166 11.04 7.21 2.76
N ASN A 167 10.63 6.32 3.67
CA ASN A 167 11.27 6.14 4.97
C ASN A 167 12.76 5.84 4.84
N THR A 168 13.58 6.55 5.63
CA THR A 168 15.03 6.35 5.64
C THR A 168 15.48 5.70 6.94
N LEU A 169 16.34 4.68 6.82
CA LEU A 169 16.98 4.09 7.99
C LEU A 169 17.87 5.11 8.71
N PRO A 170 18.01 5.02 10.04
CA PRO A 170 18.96 5.83 10.79
C PRO A 170 20.39 5.66 10.26
N ALA A 171 21.21 6.71 10.33
CA ALA A 171 22.57 6.74 9.78
C ALA A 171 23.51 5.64 10.32
N TRP A 172 23.22 5.07 11.49
CA TRP A 172 24.00 3.98 12.11
C TRP A 172 23.54 2.56 11.70
N TRP A 173 22.62 2.44 10.74
CA TRP A 173 22.15 1.17 10.16
C TRP A 173 22.63 0.97 8.71
N GLN A 174 23.23 2.00 8.08
CA GLN A 174 23.81 1.96 6.74
C GLN A 174 25.31 1.63 6.82
#